data_AF-A0A1A9UY93-F1
#
_entry.id   AF-A0A1A9UY93-F1
#
_cell.length_a   1.000
_cell.length_b   1.000
_cell.length_c   1.000
_cell.angle_alpha   90.00
_cell.angle_beta   90.00
_cell.angle_gamma   90.00
#
_symmetry.space_group_name_H-M   'P 1'
#
loop_
_entity.id
_entity.type
_entity.pdbx_description
1 polymer ?
#
loop_
_entity_poly.entity_id
_entity_poly.type
_entity_poly.pdbx_seq_one_letter_code
_entity_poly.pdbx_strand_id
1 'polypeptide(L)'
;MKFTSVLLILSLVLTTYSQYTHHSDEKDSHIVSNDIAVNEGDGSYKYGFETSNGIKRVEHGSPEGHIEGTSAYVSPEGAEIKTTYIADENGYHAVGDHIPKIPEYIIRALEYIRTHPYVEKDYYTGEFKTPRTPTIPTKSSLNHHFRQ
;
A
#
# COMPACT_ATOMS: atom_id res chain seq x y z
N MET A 1 11.48 11.05 45.59
CA MET A 1 10.63 10.12 44.79
C MET A 1 9.26 10.69 44.37
N LYS A 2 8.80 11.85 44.87
CA LYS A 2 7.46 12.40 44.52
C LYS A 2 7.45 13.34 43.30
N PHE A 3 8.58 13.96 42.95
CA PHE A 3 8.69 14.91 41.84
C PHE A 3 8.89 14.25 40.47
N THR A 4 9.51 13.06 40.42
CA THR A 4 9.70 12.29 39.19
C THR A 4 8.38 11.79 38.61
N SER A 5 7.40 11.42 39.45
CA SER A 5 6.07 11.00 38.99
C SER A 5 5.26 12.14 38.38
N VAL A 6 5.38 13.37 38.90
CA VAL A 6 4.65 14.54 38.35
C VAL A 6 5.21 14.95 36.99
N LEU A 7 6.54 14.90 36.82
CA LEU A 7 7.20 15.20 35.55
C LEU A 7 6.88 14.16 34.46
N LEU A 8 6.73 12.89 34.83
CA LEU A 8 6.38 11.80 33.89
C LEU A 8 4.92 11.90 33.42
N ILE A 9 4.00 12.28 34.31
CA ILE A 9 2.60 12.54 33.96
C ILE A 9 2.49 13.78 33.07
N LEU A 10 3.24 14.85 33.38
CA LEU A 10 3.26 16.07 32.57
C LEU A 10 3.82 15.84 31.15
N SER A 11 4.87 15.02 31.01
CA SER A 11 5.41 14.65 29.69
C SER A 11 4.46 13.76 28.88
N LEU A 12 3.73 12.86 29.55
CA LEU A 12 2.72 12.02 28.91
C LEU A 12 1.58 12.89 28.36
N VAL A 13 1.13 13.87 29.14
CA VAL A 13 0.09 14.83 28.75
C VAL A 13 0.56 15.73 27.58
N LEU A 14 1.79 16.26 27.62
CA LEU A 14 2.34 17.04 26.49
C LEU A 14 2.50 16.21 25.21
N THR A 15 2.87 14.93 25.32
CA THR A 15 3.00 14.03 24.16
C THR A 15 1.63 13.68 23.57
N THR A 16 0.59 13.55 24.41
CA THR A 16 -0.79 13.40 23.91
C THR A 16 -1.34 14.66 23.26
N TYR A 17 -0.93 15.86 23.70
CA TYR A 17 -1.38 17.11 23.08
C TYR A 17 -0.85 17.29 21.66
N SER A 18 0.37 16.83 21.38
CA SER A 18 0.95 16.96 20.04
C SER A 18 0.23 16.15 18.97
N GLN A 19 -0.69 15.27 19.37
CA GLN A 19 -1.54 14.46 18.48
C GLN A 19 -2.95 15.02 18.30
N TYR A 20 -3.29 16.17 18.91
CA TYR A 20 -4.50 16.89 18.54
C TYR A 20 -4.25 17.56 17.20
N THR A 21 -4.63 16.85 16.16
CA THR A 21 -4.60 17.26 14.77
C THR A 21 -5.13 18.69 14.65
N HIS A 22 -4.34 19.52 13.96
CA HIS A 22 -4.74 20.86 13.55
C HIS A 22 -5.83 20.68 12.49
N HIS A 23 -7.07 20.42 12.91
CA HIS A 23 -8.21 20.33 12.01
C HIS A 23 -8.55 21.77 11.60
N SER A 24 -7.86 22.28 10.57
CA SER A 24 -8.37 23.44 9.85
C SER A 24 -9.76 23.07 9.34
N ASP A 25 -10.75 23.93 9.58
CA ASP A 25 -12.10 23.77 9.03
C ASP A 25 -12.01 23.31 7.58
N GLU A 26 -12.56 22.14 7.22
CA GLU A 26 -12.34 21.51 5.91
C GLU A 26 -12.64 22.46 4.74
N LYS A 27 -13.68 23.30 4.93
CA LYS A 27 -14.11 24.33 3.97
C LYS A 27 -13.04 25.39 3.68
N ASP A 28 -12.11 25.62 4.60
CA ASP A 28 -11.05 26.64 4.54
C ASP A 28 -9.66 26.00 4.29
N SER A 29 -9.64 24.71 3.91
CA SER A 29 -8.39 24.01 3.59
C SER A 29 -7.69 24.66 2.39
N HIS A 30 -6.36 24.73 2.47
CA HIS A 30 -5.50 25.31 1.45
C HIS A 30 -4.20 24.51 1.32
N ILE A 31 -3.52 24.64 0.18
CA ILE A 31 -2.23 24.00 -0.05
C ILE A 31 -1.16 24.69 0.79
N VAL A 32 -0.43 23.92 1.60
CA VAL A 32 0.68 24.40 2.44
C VAL A 32 2.05 24.08 1.85
N SER A 33 2.13 23.04 1.01
CA SER A 33 3.34 22.68 0.27
C SER A 33 2.97 22.13 -1.09
N ASN A 34 3.76 22.47 -2.11
CA ASN A 34 3.62 21.98 -3.47
C ASN A 34 5.01 21.87 -4.11
N ASP A 35 5.36 20.67 -4.56
CA ASP A 35 6.63 20.34 -5.20
C ASP A 35 6.32 19.66 -6.55
N ILE A 36 6.95 20.13 -7.62
CA ILE A 36 6.79 19.59 -8.97
C ILE A 36 8.17 19.60 -9.63
N ALA A 37 8.59 18.44 -10.13
CA ALA A 37 9.81 18.27 -10.90
C ALA A 37 9.50 17.45 -12.15
N VAL A 38 9.81 17.97 -13.33
CA VAL A 38 9.62 17.28 -14.62
C VAL A 38 10.98 17.23 -15.32
N ASN A 39 11.36 16.05 -15.78
CA ASN A 39 12.54 15.86 -16.61
C ASN A 39 12.11 15.82 -18.08
N GLU A 40 12.32 16.93 -18.80
CA GLU A 40 11.94 17.02 -20.22
C GLU A 40 12.76 16.10 -21.15
N GLY A 41 13.88 15.56 -20.67
CA GLY A 41 14.74 14.67 -21.44
C GLY A 41 14.19 13.25 -21.55
N ASP A 42 13.92 12.60 -20.41
CA ASP A 42 13.47 11.20 -20.36
C ASP A 42 11.96 11.06 -20.09
N GLY A 43 11.25 12.16 -19.82
CA GLY A 43 9.82 12.14 -19.54
C GLY A 43 9.46 11.69 -18.12
N SER A 44 10.45 11.47 -17.24
CA SER A 44 10.18 11.19 -15.83
C SER A 44 9.69 12.44 -15.10
N TYR A 45 8.89 12.24 -14.05
CA TYR A 45 8.36 13.34 -13.25
C TYR A 45 8.21 12.95 -11.78
N LYS A 46 8.11 13.96 -10.92
CA LYS A 46 7.73 13.87 -9.52
C LYS A 46 6.79 15.00 -9.20
N TYR A 47 5.75 14.74 -8.42
CA TYR A 47 5.02 15.81 -7.76
C TYR A 47 4.62 15.40 -6.35
N GLY A 48 4.40 16.39 -5.51
CA GLY A 48 3.77 16.20 -4.24
C GLY A 48 3.14 17.47 -3.72
N PHE A 49 2.09 17.32 -2.93
CA PHE A 49 1.46 18.43 -2.25
C PHE A 49 0.98 18.02 -0.86
N GLU A 50 0.83 19.03 -0.01
CA GLU A 50 0.23 18.92 1.31
C GLU A 50 -0.78 20.03 1.50
N THR A 51 -1.90 19.73 2.14
CA THR A 51 -2.94 20.69 2.52
C THR A 51 -2.94 20.93 4.03
N SER A 52 -3.48 22.06 4.45
CA SER A 52 -3.58 22.45 5.86
C SER A 52 -4.45 21.50 6.70
N ASN A 53 -5.38 20.78 6.08
CA ASN A 53 -6.18 19.73 6.74
C ASN A 53 -5.53 18.33 6.73
N GLY A 54 -4.25 18.22 6.35
CA GLY A 54 -3.48 16.98 6.47
C GLY A 54 -3.64 16.00 5.30
N ILE A 55 -4.17 16.44 4.14
CA ILE A 55 -4.10 15.65 2.91
C ILE A 55 -2.68 15.74 2.38
N LYS A 56 -2.08 14.59 2.08
CA LYS A 56 -0.73 14.47 1.51
C LYS A 56 -0.77 13.58 0.29
N ARG A 57 -0.11 14.01 -0.78
CA ARG A 57 0.10 13.17 -1.96
C ARG A 57 1.52 13.35 -2.46
N VAL A 58 2.16 12.24 -2.81
CA VAL A 58 3.47 12.22 -3.48
C VAL A 58 3.41 11.14 -4.55
N GLU A 59 3.88 11.44 -5.75
CA GLU A 59 3.91 10.50 -6.87
C GLU A 59 5.16 10.76 -7.71
N HIS A 60 5.73 9.69 -8.25
CA HIS A 60 6.74 9.78 -9.28
C HIS A 60 6.44 8.83 -10.43
N GLY A 61 6.63 9.32 -11.65
CA GLY A 61 6.53 8.52 -12.86
C GLY A 61 7.91 8.32 -13.48
N SER A 62 8.16 7.09 -13.91
CA SER A 62 9.32 6.73 -14.72
C SER A 62 9.05 6.94 -16.21
N PRO A 63 10.10 7.01 -17.04
CA PRO A 63 9.99 7.06 -18.51
C PRO A 63 9.22 5.89 -19.11
N GLU A 64 9.27 4.73 -18.46
CA GLU A 64 8.70 3.46 -18.93
C GLU A 64 7.19 3.36 -18.65
N GLY A 65 6.57 4.41 -18.07
CA GLY A 65 5.15 4.41 -17.71
C GLY A 65 4.83 3.77 -16.36
N HIS A 66 5.84 3.31 -15.61
CA HIS A 66 5.70 2.88 -14.22
C HIS A 66 5.54 4.08 -13.30
N ILE A 67 4.54 4.05 -12.42
CA ILE A 67 4.22 5.14 -11.48
C ILE A 67 4.17 4.56 -10.07
N GLU A 68 4.85 5.21 -9.13
CA GLU A 68 4.68 4.91 -7.70
C GLU A 68 4.25 6.15 -6.96
N GLY A 69 3.36 5.96 -5.98
CA GLY A 69 2.96 7.07 -5.15
C GLY A 69 2.36 6.68 -3.82
N THR A 70 2.08 7.71 -3.05
CA THR A 70 1.46 7.63 -1.74
C THR A 70 0.42 8.74 -1.62
N SER A 71 -0.74 8.38 -1.09
CA SER A 71 -1.80 9.31 -0.72
C SER A 71 -2.16 9.08 0.73
N ALA A 72 -2.30 10.15 1.51
CA ALA A 72 -2.75 10.09 2.89
C ALA A 72 -3.75 11.19 3.18
N TYR A 73 -4.68 10.92 4.08
CA TYR A 73 -5.62 11.91 4.61
C TYR A 73 -5.97 11.56 6.06
N VAL A 74 -6.52 12.51 6.80
CA VAL A 74 -7.00 12.28 8.17
C VAL A 74 -8.51 12.00 8.10
N SER A 75 -8.95 10.88 8.68
CA SER A 75 -10.36 10.52 8.75
C SER A 75 -11.13 11.44 9.71
N PRO A 76 -12.47 11.48 9.64
CA PRO A 76 -13.29 12.23 10.60
C PRO A 76 -13.05 11.83 12.07
N GLU A 77 -12.59 10.60 12.30
CA GLU A 77 -12.22 10.07 13.62
C GLU A 77 -10.80 10.48 14.06
N GLY A 78 -10.08 11.24 13.24
CA GLY A 78 -8.72 11.71 13.52
C GLY A 78 -7.62 10.70 13.17
N ALA A 79 -7.96 9.56 12.53
CA ALA A 79 -6.98 8.56 12.15
C ALA A 79 -6.36 8.87 10.78
N GLU A 80 -5.04 8.78 10.64
CA GLU A 80 -4.40 8.88 9.32
C GLU A 80 -4.70 7.63 8.49
N ILE A 81 -5.32 7.81 7.33
CA ILE A 81 -5.56 6.78 6.34
C ILE A 81 -4.55 6.95 5.21
N LYS A 82 -3.67 5.96 5.06
CA LYS A 82 -2.59 5.96 4.06
C LYS A 82 -2.77 4.86 3.03
N THR A 83 -2.53 5.22 1.77
CA THR A 83 -2.45 4.33 0.61
C THR A 83 -1.10 4.52 -0.07
N THR A 84 -0.37 3.43 -0.30
CA THR A 84 0.78 3.39 -1.20
C THR A 84 0.40 2.56 -2.41
N TYR A 85 0.84 2.95 -3.59
CA TYR A 85 0.47 2.25 -4.82
C TYR A 85 1.58 2.26 -5.85
N ILE A 86 1.45 1.31 -6.76
CA ILE A 86 2.23 1.16 -7.97
C ILE A 86 1.26 1.02 -9.14
N ALA A 87 1.50 1.72 -10.23
CA ALA A 87 0.76 1.55 -11.48
C ALA A 87 1.73 1.16 -12.60
N ASP A 88 1.45 0.00 -13.22
CA ASP A 88 2.28 -0.63 -14.24
C ASP A 88 1.41 -1.21 -15.38
N GLU A 89 2.03 -1.99 -16.28
CA GLU A 89 1.35 -2.68 -17.38
C GLU A 89 0.23 -3.63 -16.92
N ASN A 90 0.28 -4.10 -15.67
CA ASN A 90 -0.70 -4.99 -15.06
C ASN A 90 -1.78 -4.25 -14.26
N GLY A 91 -1.74 -2.92 -14.22
CA GLY A 91 -2.79 -2.06 -13.67
C GLY A 91 -2.37 -1.32 -12.41
N TYR A 92 -3.34 -1.01 -11.55
CA TYR A 92 -3.14 -0.23 -10.33
C TYR A 92 -3.14 -1.13 -9.09
N HIS A 93 -2.03 -1.12 -8.37
CA HIS A 93 -1.74 -2.01 -7.26
C HIS A 93 -1.60 -1.20 -5.97
N ALA A 94 -2.67 -1.10 -5.20
CA ALA A 94 -2.68 -0.32 -3.96
C ALA A 94 -2.60 -1.18 -2.69
N VAL A 95 -1.87 -0.66 -1.71
CA VAL A 95 -1.71 -1.23 -0.37
C VAL A 95 -2.04 -0.17 0.67
N GLY A 96 -2.89 -0.55 1.62
CA GLY A 96 -3.28 0.29 2.75
C GLY A 96 -4.08 -0.55 3.74
N ASP A 97 -4.13 -0.14 5.01
CA ASP A 97 -4.85 -0.92 6.04
C ASP A 97 -6.36 -0.97 5.82
N HIS A 98 -6.91 0.03 5.13
CA HIS A 98 -8.32 0.09 4.72
C HIS A 98 -8.60 -0.68 3.41
N ILE A 99 -7.57 -1.18 2.73
CA ILE A 99 -7.72 -1.91 1.47
C ILE A 99 -7.94 -3.39 1.77
N PRO A 100 -8.98 -4.04 1.19
CA PRO A 100 -9.24 -5.45 1.39
C PRO A 100 -8.02 -6.32 1.05
N LYS A 101 -7.61 -7.16 2.01
CA LYS A 101 -6.53 -8.13 1.82
C LYS A 101 -7.08 -9.41 1.20
N ILE A 102 -6.25 -10.12 0.43
CA ILE A 102 -6.59 -11.46 -0.09
C ILE A 102 -6.94 -12.36 1.10
N PRO A 103 -8.13 -12.98 1.13
CA PRO A 103 -8.52 -13.84 2.24
C PRO A 103 -7.59 -15.05 2.41
N GLU A 104 -7.35 -15.46 3.65
CA GLU A 104 -6.44 -16.57 3.98
C GLU A 104 -6.86 -17.90 3.33
N TYR A 105 -8.17 -18.14 3.15
CA TYR A 105 -8.62 -19.37 2.48
C TYR A 105 -8.22 -19.42 0.99
N ILE A 106 -8.12 -18.27 0.31
CA ILE A 106 -7.62 -18.20 -1.07
C ILE A 106 -6.13 -18.53 -1.09
N ILE A 107 -5.36 -17.96 -0.17
CA ILE A 107 -3.91 -18.24 -0.04
C ILE A 107 -3.68 -19.74 0.20
N ARG A 108 -4.44 -20.35 1.11
CA ARG A 108 -4.37 -21.80 1.38
C ARG A 108 -4.79 -22.65 0.17
N ALA A 109 -5.83 -22.24 -0.55
CA ALA A 109 -6.26 -22.95 -1.75
C ALA A 109 -5.18 -22.92 -2.84
N LEU A 110 -4.55 -21.77 -3.08
CA LEU A 110 -3.46 -21.64 -4.05
C LEU A 110 -2.26 -22.51 -3.65
N GLU A 111 -1.90 -22.52 -2.37
CA GLU A 111 -0.83 -23.38 -1.87
C GLU A 111 -1.16 -24.86 -2.03
N TYR A 112 -2.40 -25.26 -1.74
CA TYR A 112 -2.86 -26.63 -1.96
C TYR A 112 -2.73 -27.03 -3.43
N ILE A 113 -3.23 -26.22 -4.37
CA ILE A 113 -3.16 -26.55 -5.81
C ILE A 113 -1.68 -26.60 -6.27
N ARG A 114 -0.82 -25.73 -5.72
CA ARG A 114 0.63 -25.71 -6.02
C ARG A 114 1.34 -27.00 -5.58
N THR A 115 0.98 -27.55 -4.43
CA THR A 115 1.63 -28.76 -3.88
C THR A 115 0.91 -30.06 -4.26
N HIS A 116 -0.29 -29.99 -4.84
CA HIS A 116 -1.08 -31.14 -5.29
C HIS A 116 -1.40 -31.04 -6.78
N PRO A 117 -0.38 -31.15 -7.67
CA PRO A 117 -0.60 -31.11 -9.10
C PRO A 117 -1.56 -32.23 -9.52
N TYR A 118 -2.53 -31.89 -10.39
CA TYR A 118 -3.43 -32.87 -10.95
C TYR A 118 -2.66 -33.84 -11.84
N VAL A 119 -2.97 -35.14 -11.68
CA VAL A 119 -2.35 -36.21 -12.45
C VAL A 119 -3.44 -36.91 -13.23
N GLU A 120 -3.31 -36.90 -14.56
CA GLU A 120 -4.23 -37.55 -15.48
C GLU A 120 -3.69 -38.94 -15.82
N LYS A 121 -4.55 -39.96 -15.74
CA LYS A 121 -4.20 -41.29 -16.22
C LYS A 121 -4.47 -41.37 -17.71
N ASP A 122 -3.43 -41.64 -18.49
CA ASP A 122 -3.55 -41.97 -19.90
C ASP A 122 -4.20 -43.34 -20.03
N TYR A 123 -5.43 -43.40 -20.54
CA TYR A 123 -6.20 -44.65 -20.63
C TYR A 123 -5.62 -45.64 -21.65
N TYR A 124 -4.80 -45.19 -22.60
CA TYR A 124 -4.22 -46.05 -23.64
C TYR A 124 -2.85 -46.59 -23.25
N THR A 125 -2.04 -45.80 -22.53
CA THR A 125 -0.70 -46.21 -22.10
C THR A 125 -0.64 -46.67 -20.64
N GLY A 126 -1.66 -46.33 -19.84
CA GLY A 126 -1.71 -46.59 -18.40
C GLY A 126 -0.84 -45.65 -17.56
N GLU A 127 -0.09 -44.75 -18.19
CA GLU A 127 0.83 -43.83 -17.52
C GLU A 127 0.09 -42.68 -16.84
N PHE A 128 0.66 -42.21 -15.73
CA PHE A 128 0.20 -41.02 -15.03
C PHE A 128 0.98 -39.80 -15.54
N LYS A 129 0.29 -38.87 -16.20
CA LYS A 129 0.87 -37.64 -16.73
C LYS A 129 0.34 -36.45 -15.94
N THR A 130 1.22 -35.53 -15.57
CA THR A 130 0.79 -34.19 -15.15
C THR A 130 0.51 -33.39 -16.43
N PRO A 131 -0.72 -32.90 -16.66
CA PRO A 131 -0.94 -31.87 -17.68
C PRO A 131 -0.02 -30.67 -17.37
N ARG A 132 0.30 -29.83 -18.36
CA ARG A 132 1.14 -28.64 -18.14
C ARG A 132 0.68 -27.91 -16.87
N THR A 133 1.52 -27.89 -15.85
CA THR A 133 1.20 -27.27 -14.57
C THR A 133 0.95 -25.78 -14.84
N PRO A 134 -0.23 -25.24 -14.52
CA PRO A 134 -0.41 -23.79 -14.53
C PRO A 134 0.58 -23.19 -13.53
N THR A 135 1.25 -22.08 -13.90
CA THR A 135 2.11 -21.35 -12.97
C THR A 135 1.24 -20.71 -11.90
N ILE A 136 1.13 -21.34 -10.73
CA ILE A 136 0.31 -20.84 -9.62
C ILE A 136 1.13 -19.84 -8.80
N PRO A 137 0.63 -18.60 -8.59
CA PRO A 137 1.35 -17.60 -7.82
C PRO A 137 1.50 -18.04 -6.36
N THR A 138 2.68 -17.82 -5.79
CA THR A 138 2.93 -18.04 -4.37
C THR A 138 2.36 -16.89 -3.54
N LYS A 139 2.17 -17.09 -2.22
CA LYS A 139 1.83 -16.01 -1.29
C LYS A 139 2.77 -14.80 -1.44
N SER A 140 4.06 -15.06 -1.66
CA SER A 140 5.05 -14.02 -1.91
C SER A 140 4.77 -13.29 -3.22
N SER A 141 4.54 -14.01 -4.32
CA SER A 141 4.25 -13.42 -5.63
C SER A 141 2.95 -12.59 -5.61
N LEU A 142 1.92 -13.06 -4.91
CA LEU A 142 0.67 -12.32 -4.71
C LEU A 142 0.87 -11.01 -3.94
N ASN A 143 1.81 -10.94 -3.01
CA ASN A 143 2.07 -9.71 -2.26
C ASN A 143 3.12 -8.81 -2.94
N HIS A 144 4.01 -9.39 -3.74
CA HIS A 144 5.14 -8.68 -4.36
C HIS A 144 4.79 -8.03 -5.70
N HIS A 145 3.74 -8.49 -6.39
CA HIS A 145 3.18 -7.78 -7.55
C HIS A 145 2.70 -6.36 -7.17
N PHE A 146 2.41 -6.14 -5.89
CA PHE A 146 2.02 -4.83 -5.35
C PHE A 146 3.21 -3.99 -4.84
N ARG A 147 4.47 -4.39 -5.11
CA ARG A 147 5.68 -3.78 -4.50
C ARG A 147 6.93 -3.74 -5.39
N GLN A 148 6.83 -4.01 -6.69
CA GLN A 148 7.98 -3.86 -7.61
C GLN A 148 7.85 -2.58 -8.39
#